data_AF-A0A350UVE6-F1
#
_entry.id   AF-A0A350UVE6-F1
#
_cell.length_a   1.000
_cell.length_b   1.000
_cell.length_c   1.000
_cell.angle_alpha   90.00
_cell.angle_beta   90.00
_cell.angle_gamma   90.00
#
_symmetry.space_group_name_H-M   'P 1'
#
loop_
_entity.id
_entity.type
_entity.pdbx_description
1 polymer ?
#
loop_
_entity_poly.entity_id
_entity_poly.type
_entity_poly.pdbx_seq_one_letter_code
_entity_poly.pdbx_strand_id
1 'polypeptide(L)'
;GACHVYILHPPGGVVGGDRLNICVDVNSNAHALITTPAAGKFYRSAGPVARQEQIIKVASKGTLEWFPSENIIFSGARTQIQTKIELSHDSYFMGWEISCLGRPASDEYFSKGELDQRFEVWRDGRPLRVERLWLKGDDPVLNEKWGLHGFPVIGSMVCVTDKTGLVESLRKKTNSSNDQELFSATQTDGIIICSFLGNSVERARSYFIDVWKILRQQVIGREAVEPRIWKT
;
A
#
# COMPACT_ATOMS: atom_id res chain seq x y z
N GLY A 1 5.93 -8.17 22.13
CA GLY A 1 5.98 -6.93 21.33
C GLY A 1 5.99 -7.29 19.86
N ALA A 2 6.00 -6.32 18.96
CA ALA A 2 6.14 -6.58 17.53
C ALA A 2 7.64 -6.76 17.16
N CYS A 3 7.97 -7.74 16.33
CA CYS A 3 9.27 -7.80 15.65
C CYS A 3 9.25 -6.80 14.49
N HIS A 4 10.20 -5.86 14.46
CA HIS A 4 10.31 -4.89 13.37
C HIS A 4 11.30 -5.39 12.33
N VAL A 5 10.83 -5.60 11.10
CA VAL A 5 11.64 -6.09 9.98
C VAL A 5 11.70 -5.03 8.88
N TYR A 6 12.91 -4.73 8.41
CA TYR A 6 13.15 -3.79 7.32
C TYR A 6 13.62 -4.58 6.11
N ILE A 7 12.82 -4.58 5.04
CA ILE A 7 13.19 -5.22 3.78
C ILE A 7 13.96 -4.18 2.95
N LEU A 8 15.23 -4.48 2.68
CA LEU A 8 16.10 -3.63 1.87
C LEU A 8 16.41 -4.32 0.54
N HIS A 9 16.13 -3.61 -0.56
CA HIS A 9 16.66 -3.93 -1.87
C HIS A 9 17.78 -2.94 -2.18
N PRO A 10 19.07 -3.35 -2.10
CA PRO A 10 20.20 -2.42 -2.23
C PRO A 10 20.36 -1.69 -3.58
N PRO A 11 20.00 -2.27 -4.73
CA PRO A 11 20.09 -1.58 -6.02
C PRO A 11 19.29 -0.27 -6.05
N GLY A 12 19.72 0.67 -6.89
CA GLY A 12 19.09 2.00 -7.02
C GLY A 12 17.65 1.99 -7.57
N GLY A 13 17.11 0.82 -7.93
CA GLY A 13 15.75 0.54 -8.33
C GLY A 13 15.66 -0.67 -9.26
N VAL A 14 14.46 -0.96 -9.74
CA VAL A 14 14.09 -2.12 -10.53
C VAL A 14 14.00 -1.73 -12.01
N VAL A 15 14.69 -2.47 -12.88
CA VAL A 15 14.70 -2.23 -14.33
C VAL A 15 13.94 -3.32 -15.09
N GLY A 16 13.64 -3.06 -16.37
CA GLY A 16 12.91 -4.00 -17.21
C GLY A 16 13.59 -5.38 -17.27
N GLY A 17 12.85 -6.41 -16.86
CA GLY A 17 13.33 -7.80 -16.84
C GLY A 17 13.63 -8.33 -15.44
N ASP A 18 13.84 -7.43 -14.47
CA ASP A 18 14.07 -7.81 -13.07
C ASP A 18 12.85 -8.51 -12.46
N ARG A 19 13.13 -9.35 -11.46
CA ARG A 19 12.12 -10.06 -10.67
C ARG A 19 12.50 -10.03 -9.19
N LEU A 20 11.63 -9.43 -8.39
CA LEU A 20 11.73 -9.43 -6.93
C LEU A 20 10.64 -10.34 -6.38
N ASN A 21 11.05 -11.38 -5.64
CA ASN A 21 10.13 -12.28 -4.96
C ASN A 21 10.32 -12.14 -3.46
N ILE A 22 9.27 -11.74 -2.75
CA ILE A 22 9.25 -11.55 -1.31
C ILE A 22 8.24 -12.52 -0.73
N CYS A 23 8.73 -13.47 0.08
CA CYS A 23 7.89 -14.40 0.81
C CYS A 23 7.98 -14.10 2.30
N VAL A 24 6.83 -13.94 2.96
CA VAL A 24 6.75 -13.69 4.40
C VAL A 24 5.81 -14.71 5.03
N ASP A 25 6.30 -15.45 6.01
CA ASP A 25 5.51 -16.36 6.83
C ASP A 25 5.48 -15.86 8.27
N VAL A 26 4.33 -15.36 8.71
CA VAL A 26 4.08 -14.97 10.11
C VAL A 26 3.44 -16.15 10.83
N ASN A 27 4.25 -16.84 11.63
CA ASN A 27 3.83 -18.03 12.38
C ASN A 27 2.78 -17.72 13.46
N SER A 28 2.17 -18.79 13.98
CA SER A 28 1.08 -18.66 14.95
C SER A 28 1.51 -17.86 16.19
N ASN A 29 0.64 -16.95 16.63
CA ASN A 29 0.88 -16.02 17.74
C ASN A 29 2.07 -15.06 17.55
N ALA A 30 2.73 -15.05 16.38
CA ALA A 30 3.79 -14.10 16.09
C ALA A 30 3.20 -12.73 15.75
N HIS A 31 3.96 -11.67 16.04
CA HIS A 31 3.60 -10.30 15.71
C HIS A 31 4.76 -9.63 14.99
N ALA A 32 4.57 -9.26 13.73
CA ALA A 32 5.57 -8.56 12.93
C ALA A 32 5.03 -7.23 12.39
N LEU A 33 5.89 -6.22 12.39
CA LEU A 33 5.73 -4.99 11.62
C LEU A 33 6.83 -4.98 10.57
N ILE A 34 6.44 -4.95 9.30
CA ILE A 34 7.36 -5.01 8.16
C ILE A 34 7.24 -3.73 7.35
N THR A 35 8.39 -3.11 7.04
CA THR A 35 8.47 -1.88 6.26
C THR A 35 9.70 -1.90 5.35
N THR A 36 9.81 -0.95 4.43
CA THR A 36 11.00 -0.74 3.60
C THR A 36 11.60 0.63 3.94
N PRO A 37 12.93 0.77 3.94
CA PRO A 37 13.58 2.00 4.37
C PRO A 37 13.55 3.10 3.30
N ALA A 38 13.17 2.78 2.07
CA ALA A 38 13.15 3.72 0.96
C ALA A 38 12.12 3.29 -0.10
N ALA A 39 11.79 4.24 -0.97
CA ALA A 39 10.89 4.05 -2.09
C ALA A 39 11.40 2.98 -3.08
N GLY A 40 10.51 2.10 -3.54
CA GLY A 40 10.77 1.21 -4.65
C GLY A 40 10.73 1.98 -5.97
N LYS A 41 11.85 2.13 -6.67
CA LYS A 41 11.89 2.88 -7.94
C LYS A 41 11.81 1.92 -9.11
N PHE A 42 10.79 2.04 -9.95
CA PHE A 42 10.67 1.27 -11.19
C PHE A 42 11.04 2.15 -12.38
N TYR A 43 12.14 1.82 -13.03
CA TYR A 43 12.70 2.62 -14.12
C TYR A 43 12.08 2.30 -15.48
N ARG A 44 12.36 3.19 -16.44
CA ARG A 44 12.01 3.00 -17.85
C ARG A 44 12.49 1.63 -18.36
N SER A 45 11.63 0.96 -19.11
CA SER A 45 11.95 -0.30 -19.77
C SER A 45 12.13 -0.12 -21.27
N ALA A 46 13.10 -0.83 -21.85
CA ALA A 46 13.28 -0.97 -23.30
C ALA A 46 12.44 -2.10 -23.92
N GLY A 47 11.52 -2.70 -23.16
CA GLY A 47 10.67 -3.79 -23.63
C GLY A 47 10.27 -4.75 -22.51
N PRO A 48 11.22 -5.38 -21.79
CA PRO A 48 10.92 -6.36 -20.75
C PRO A 48 10.15 -5.80 -19.54
N VAL A 49 9.30 -6.61 -18.92
CA VAL A 49 8.52 -6.20 -17.74
C VAL A 49 9.31 -6.45 -16.47
N ALA A 50 9.41 -5.44 -15.61
CA ALA A 50 9.88 -5.55 -14.23
C ALA A 50 8.77 -6.15 -13.36
N ARG A 51 9.11 -7.13 -12.50
CA ARG A 51 8.12 -7.83 -11.66
C ARG A 51 8.48 -7.78 -10.20
N GLN A 52 7.49 -7.52 -9.37
CA GLN A 52 7.56 -7.70 -7.93
C GLN A 52 6.39 -8.57 -7.50
N GLU A 53 6.70 -9.71 -6.87
CA GLU A 53 5.72 -10.63 -6.30
C GLU A 53 5.95 -10.74 -4.80
N GLN A 54 4.88 -10.54 -4.03
CA GLN A 54 4.88 -10.51 -2.58
C GLN A 54 3.80 -11.48 -2.09
N ILE A 55 4.23 -12.63 -1.56
CA ILE A 55 3.33 -13.65 -1.01
C ILE A 55 3.51 -13.68 0.49
N ILE A 56 2.45 -13.34 1.20
CA ILE A 56 2.48 -13.11 2.64
C ILE A 56 1.43 -14.00 3.30
N LYS A 57 1.85 -14.83 4.25
CA LYS A 57 0.98 -15.76 4.98
C LYS A 57 0.97 -15.41 6.46
N VAL A 58 -0.20 -15.36 7.06
CA VAL A 58 -0.38 -15.10 8.49
C VAL A 58 -1.16 -16.24 9.13
N ALA A 59 -0.44 -17.06 9.88
CA ALA A 59 -0.98 -18.20 10.59
C ALA A 59 -1.86 -17.79 11.79
N SER A 60 -2.52 -18.77 12.40
CA SER A 60 -3.54 -18.53 13.44
C SER A 60 -3.03 -17.65 14.57
N LYS A 61 -3.82 -16.63 14.93
CA LYS A 61 -3.48 -15.60 15.93
C LYS A 61 -2.22 -14.78 15.62
N GLY A 62 -1.66 -14.93 14.41
CA GLY A 62 -0.57 -14.10 13.92
C GLY A 62 -1.08 -12.67 13.67
N THR A 63 -0.20 -11.70 13.85
CA THR A 63 -0.47 -10.28 13.54
C THR A 63 0.60 -9.77 12.59
N LEU A 64 0.16 -9.24 11.45
CA LEU A 64 1.04 -8.56 10.51
C LEU A 64 0.61 -7.11 10.28
N GLU A 65 1.58 -6.23 10.43
CA GLU A 65 1.51 -4.81 10.09
C GLU A 65 2.44 -4.57 8.88
N TRP A 66 1.90 -4.50 7.65
CA TRP A 66 2.65 -4.42 6.38
C TRP A 66 2.63 -3.00 5.80
N PHE A 67 3.73 -2.27 5.97
CA PHE A 67 3.81 -0.84 5.73
C PHE A 67 5.05 -0.48 4.89
N PRO A 68 5.17 -0.97 3.64
CA PRO A 68 6.26 -0.58 2.76
C PRO A 68 6.23 0.93 2.50
N SER A 69 7.39 1.49 2.18
CA SER A 69 7.45 2.80 1.51
C SER A 69 6.81 2.70 0.12
N GLU A 70 6.49 3.84 -0.46
CA GLU A 70 5.87 3.96 -1.78
C GLU A 70 6.70 3.33 -2.91
N ASN A 71 6.01 2.97 -3.99
CA ASN A 71 6.63 2.69 -5.28
C ASN A 71 6.57 3.95 -6.15
N ILE A 72 7.70 4.34 -6.74
CA ILE A 72 7.78 5.42 -7.74
C ILE A 72 7.89 4.78 -9.12
N ILE A 73 6.87 4.98 -9.96
CA ILE A 73 6.77 4.38 -11.29
C ILE A 73 7.18 5.41 -12.34
N PHE A 74 8.39 5.30 -12.87
CA PHE A 74 8.93 6.31 -13.80
C PHE A 74 8.20 6.27 -15.14
N SER A 75 8.21 7.39 -15.88
CA SER A 75 7.63 7.42 -17.21
C SER A 75 8.40 6.48 -18.17
N GLY A 76 7.65 5.58 -18.81
CA GLY A 76 8.15 4.51 -19.65
C GLY A 76 8.48 3.21 -18.91
N ALA A 77 8.19 3.11 -17.60
CA ALA A 77 8.29 1.84 -16.89
C ALA A 77 7.28 0.83 -17.41
N ARG A 78 7.62 -0.46 -17.36
CA ARG A 78 6.68 -1.57 -17.60
C ARG A 78 6.72 -2.48 -16.40
N THR A 79 5.72 -2.37 -15.55
CA THR A 79 5.80 -2.88 -14.18
C THR A 79 4.59 -3.74 -13.84
N GLN A 80 4.86 -4.90 -13.23
CA GLN A 80 3.86 -5.76 -12.60
C GLN A 80 4.19 -5.88 -11.12
N ILE A 81 3.26 -5.48 -10.25
CA ILE A 81 3.37 -5.62 -8.79
C ILE A 81 2.20 -6.46 -8.32
N GLN A 82 2.48 -7.52 -7.58
CA GLN A 82 1.45 -8.38 -7.00
C GLN A 82 1.74 -8.60 -5.52
N THR A 83 0.81 -8.14 -4.68
CA THR A 83 0.80 -8.40 -3.24
C THR A 83 -0.39 -9.27 -2.90
N LYS A 84 -0.13 -10.50 -2.43
CA LYS A 84 -1.15 -11.43 -1.96
C LYS A 84 -0.95 -11.74 -0.49
N ILE A 85 -1.98 -11.44 0.31
CA ILE A 85 -2.03 -11.71 1.74
C ILE A 85 -2.99 -12.88 1.97
N GLU A 86 -2.50 -13.92 2.63
CA GLU A 86 -3.26 -15.12 2.97
C GLU A 86 -3.35 -15.24 4.49
N LEU A 87 -4.56 -15.05 4.99
CA LEU A 87 -4.88 -15.01 6.41
C LEU A 87 -5.59 -16.29 6.85
N SER A 88 -5.25 -16.74 8.04
CA SER A 88 -6.09 -17.69 8.79
C SER A 88 -7.25 -16.96 9.48
N HIS A 89 -8.30 -17.71 9.83
CA HIS A 89 -9.55 -17.20 10.39
C HIS A 89 -9.41 -16.16 11.53
N ASP A 90 -8.45 -16.36 12.45
CA ASP A 90 -8.25 -15.55 13.66
C ASP A 90 -6.94 -14.74 13.63
N SER A 91 -6.40 -14.50 12.44
CA SER A 91 -5.23 -13.63 12.26
C SER A 91 -5.61 -12.16 12.06
N TYR A 92 -4.66 -11.28 12.36
CA TYR A 92 -4.81 -9.83 12.24
C TYR A 92 -3.90 -9.31 11.14
N PHE A 93 -4.45 -8.42 10.30
CA PHE A 93 -3.70 -7.78 9.24
C PHE A 93 -4.08 -6.30 9.11
N MET A 94 -3.05 -5.46 9.04
CA MET A 94 -3.15 -4.07 8.60
C MET A 94 -2.03 -3.85 7.59
N GLY A 95 -2.32 -3.20 6.48
CA GLY A 95 -1.27 -2.87 5.52
C GLY A 95 -1.69 -1.88 4.46
N TRP A 96 -0.73 -1.32 3.76
CA TRP A 96 -0.97 -0.41 2.65
C TRP A 96 -0.03 -0.66 1.48
N GLU A 97 -0.46 -0.15 0.33
CA GLU A 97 0.37 0.08 -0.85
C GLU A 97 0.20 1.55 -1.24
N ILE A 98 1.30 2.23 -1.54
CA ILE A 98 1.32 3.62 -2.03
C ILE A 98 2.13 3.63 -3.33
N SER A 99 1.59 4.25 -4.36
CA SER A 99 2.23 4.37 -5.67
C SER A 99 2.23 5.83 -6.12
N CYS A 100 3.38 6.32 -6.55
CA CYS A 100 3.58 7.63 -7.16
C CYS A 100 3.90 7.44 -8.65
N LEU A 101 3.10 8.05 -9.51
CA LEU A 101 3.23 7.98 -10.96
C LEU A 101 4.11 9.12 -11.46
N GLY A 102 5.25 8.76 -12.05
CA GLY A 102 6.28 9.70 -12.48
C GLY A 102 7.08 10.28 -11.31
N ARG A 103 7.72 11.42 -11.57
CA ARG A 103 8.42 12.25 -10.59
C ARG A 103 7.91 13.70 -10.72
N PRO A 104 6.77 14.02 -10.10
CA PRO A 104 6.17 15.35 -10.18
C PRO A 104 7.10 16.48 -9.72
N ALA A 105 7.94 16.22 -8.72
CA ALA A 105 8.96 17.18 -8.24
C ALA A 105 10.06 17.48 -9.28
N SER A 106 10.10 16.76 -10.39
CA SER A 106 11.03 16.96 -11.52
C SER A 106 10.27 17.17 -12.84
N ASP A 107 8.98 17.56 -12.78
CA ASP A 107 8.08 17.75 -13.92
C ASP A 107 7.98 16.54 -14.87
N GLU A 108 8.27 15.33 -14.37
CA GLU A 108 8.16 14.09 -15.12
C GLU A 108 6.84 13.39 -14.77
N TYR A 109 5.80 13.59 -15.57
CA TYR A 109 4.53 12.89 -15.42
C TYR A 109 4.54 11.52 -16.10
N PHE A 110 3.68 10.61 -15.64
CA PHE A 110 3.55 9.26 -16.20
C PHE A 110 2.81 9.25 -17.54
N SER A 111 3.52 9.67 -18.60
CA SER A 111 3.00 9.75 -19.97
C SER A 111 3.22 8.46 -20.79
N LYS A 112 4.18 7.62 -20.39
CA LYS A 112 4.50 6.38 -21.12
C LYS A 112 4.60 5.21 -20.17
N GLY A 113 4.43 4.01 -20.71
CA GLY A 113 4.61 2.77 -19.96
C GLY A 113 3.30 2.17 -19.47
N GLU A 114 3.42 1.25 -18.53
CA GLU A 114 2.33 0.44 -18.00
C GLU A 114 2.60 0.03 -16.56
N LEU A 115 1.60 0.19 -15.70
CA LEU A 115 1.55 -0.35 -14.35
C LEU A 115 0.38 -1.35 -14.27
N ASP A 116 0.67 -2.59 -13.89
CA ASP A 116 -0.34 -3.57 -13.47
C ASP A 116 -0.05 -3.94 -12.01
N GLN A 117 -0.80 -3.34 -11.09
CA GLN A 117 -0.68 -3.58 -9.67
C GLN A 117 -1.88 -4.37 -9.17
N ARG A 118 -1.64 -5.44 -8.42
CA ARG A 118 -2.67 -6.24 -7.74
C ARG A 118 -2.40 -6.27 -6.25
N PHE A 119 -3.43 -5.97 -5.47
CA PHE A 119 -3.40 -6.10 -4.01
C PHE A 119 -4.58 -6.96 -3.57
N GLU A 120 -4.29 -8.12 -3.02
CA GLU A 120 -5.28 -9.14 -2.68
C GLU A 120 -5.16 -9.55 -1.22
N VAL A 121 -6.31 -9.65 -0.54
CA VAL A 121 -6.42 -10.13 0.83
C VAL A 121 -7.42 -11.28 0.88
N TRP A 122 -6.95 -12.42 1.36
CA TRP A 122 -7.70 -13.66 1.44
C TRP A 122 -7.76 -14.12 2.91
N ARG A 123 -8.89 -14.68 3.35
CA ARG A 123 -9.04 -15.33 4.66
C ARG A 123 -9.63 -16.73 4.47
N ASP A 124 -8.93 -17.74 4.97
CA ASP A 124 -9.28 -19.16 4.81
C ASP A 124 -9.61 -19.55 3.36
N GLY A 125 -8.78 -19.08 2.43
CA GLY A 125 -8.96 -19.33 0.99
C GLY A 125 -10.11 -18.58 0.33
N ARG A 126 -10.82 -17.70 1.05
CA ARG A 126 -11.88 -16.84 0.50
C ARG A 126 -11.38 -15.40 0.31
N PRO A 127 -11.68 -14.74 -0.82
CA PRO A 127 -11.24 -13.37 -1.03
C PRO A 127 -12.06 -12.42 -0.15
N LEU A 128 -11.37 -11.58 0.63
CA LEU A 128 -11.99 -10.43 1.29
C LEU A 128 -11.91 -9.19 0.41
N ARG A 129 -10.83 -9.07 -0.37
CA ARG A 129 -10.60 -7.95 -1.27
C ARG A 129 -9.65 -8.35 -2.38
N VAL A 130 -10.01 -8.00 -3.61
CA VAL A 130 -9.16 -8.13 -4.80
C VAL A 130 -9.22 -6.79 -5.52
N GLU A 131 -8.13 -6.03 -5.49
CA GLU A 131 -7.99 -4.77 -6.23
C GLU A 131 -6.94 -4.94 -7.31
N ARG A 132 -7.26 -4.43 -8.50
CA ARG A 132 -6.32 -4.32 -9.60
C ARG A 132 -6.32 -2.89 -10.10
N LEU A 133 -5.15 -2.27 -10.07
CA LEU A 133 -4.87 -0.97 -10.66
C LEU A 133 -4.07 -1.22 -11.93
N TRP A 134 -4.70 -1.04 -13.09
CA TRP A 134 -4.05 -1.15 -14.38
C TRP A 134 -4.06 0.19 -15.08
N LEU A 135 -2.88 0.76 -15.30
CA LEU A 135 -2.70 2.09 -15.85
C LEU A 135 -1.73 2.03 -17.02
N LYS A 136 -2.06 2.75 -18.09
CA LYS A 136 -1.18 2.98 -19.23
C LYS A 136 -0.86 4.46 -19.30
N GLY A 137 0.38 4.78 -19.70
CA GLY A 137 0.77 6.16 -19.94
C GLY A 137 -0.12 6.83 -20.99
N ASP A 138 -0.40 8.12 -20.80
CA ASP A 138 -1.29 8.96 -21.61
C ASP A 138 -2.75 8.47 -21.70
N ASP A 139 -3.16 7.52 -20.86
CA ASP A 139 -4.57 7.10 -20.78
C ASP A 139 -5.42 8.19 -20.07
N PRO A 140 -6.63 8.51 -20.57
CA PRO A 140 -7.53 9.46 -19.93
C PRO A 140 -7.79 9.20 -18.44
N VAL A 141 -7.75 7.94 -17.99
CA VAL A 141 -7.90 7.59 -16.56
C VAL A 141 -6.93 8.35 -15.65
N LEU A 142 -5.78 8.79 -16.16
CA LEU A 142 -4.81 9.53 -15.37
C LEU A 142 -5.29 10.96 -15.01
N ASN A 143 -6.11 11.58 -15.86
CA ASN A 143 -6.47 13.00 -15.74
C ASN A 143 -7.96 13.22 -15.47
N GLU A 144 -8.82 12.30 -15.89
CA GLU A 144 -10.26 12.46 -15.79
C GLU A 144 -10.78 12.30 -14.36
N LYS A 145 -11.89 12.98 -14.06
CA LYS A 145 -12.55 12.95 -12.73
C LYS A 145 -13.02 11.56 -12.32
N TRP A 146 -13.36 10.70 -13.27
CA TRP A 146 -13.74 9.31 -13.02
C TRP A 146 -12.53 8.40 -12.78
N GLY A 147 -11.33 8.89 -13.07
CA GLY A 147 -10.06 8.22 -12.82
C GLY A 147 -9.32 8.88 -11.67
N LEU A 148 -8.04 9.19 -11.89
CA LEU A 148 -7.13 9.73 -10.87
C LEU A 148 -7.23 11.25 -10.71
N HIS A 149 -8.04 11.94 -11.53
CA HIS A 149 -8.26 13.38 -11.45
C HIS A 149 -6.95 14.21 -11.50
N GLY A 150 -5.94 13.71 -12.24
CA GLY A 150 -4.63 14.35 -12.37
C GLY A 150 -3.69 14.13 -11.19
N PHE A 151 -4.10 13.39 -10.15
CA PHE A 151 -3.26 13.12 -8.99
C PHE A 151 -2.23 12.02 -9.28
N PRO A 152 -0.93 12.28 -9.04
CA PRO A 152 0.11 11.30 -9.27
C PRO A 152 0.23 10.26 -8.16
N VAL A 153 -0.30 10.53 -6.95
CA VAL A 153 -0.16 9.64 -5.79
C VAL A 153 -1.46 8.92 -5.50
N ILE A 154 -1.38 7.59 -5.41
CA ILE A 154 -2.49 6.69 -5.14
C ILE A 154 -2.12 5.85 -3.92
N GLY A 155 -3.01 5.77 -2.93
CA GLY A 155 -2.83 4.94 -1.75
C GLY A 155 -4.02 4.01 -1.52
N SER A 156 -3.75 2.77 -1.13
CA SER A 156 -4.76 1.79 -0.71
C SER A 156 -4.31 1.13 0.58
N MET A 157 -5.04 1.37 1.67
CA MET A 157 -4.80 0.79 2.99
C MET A 157 -5.96 -0.11 3.38
N VAL A 158 -5.66 -1.23 4.03
CA VAL A 158 -6.64 -2.18 4.52
C VAL A 158 -6.37 -2.57 5.97
N CYS A 159 -7.44 -2.87 6.70
CA CYS A 159 -7.40 -3.48 8.02
C CYS A 159 -8.47 -4.55 8.13
N VAL A 160 -8.06 -5.77 8.38
CA VAL A 160 -8.96 -6.91 8.58
C VAL A 160 -9.51 -6.87 10.00
N THR A 161 -10.82 -6.62 10.13
CA THR A 161 -11.52 -6.54 11.40
C THR A 161 -13.03 -6.60 11.23
N ASP A 162 -13.71 -7.31 12.13
CA ASP A 162 -15.17 -7.32 12.24
C ASP A 162 -15.68 -6.20 13.17
N LYS A 163 -14.77 -5.41 13.77
CA LYS A 163 -15.14 -4.30 14.66
C LYS A 163 -15.76 -3.17 13.85
N THR A 164 -16.99 -2.80 14.18
CA THR A 164 -17.75 -1.75 13.50
C THR A 164 -17.62 -0.39 14.20
N GLY A 165 -18.13 0.67 13.58
CA GLY A 165 -18.17 2.03 14.16
C GLY A 165 -16.85 2.80 14.09
N LEU A 166 -15.81 2.25 13.48
CA LEU A 166 -14.50 2.91 13.37
C LEU A 166 -14.45 3.93 12.21
N VAL A 167 -15.17 3.68 11.12
CA VAL A 167 -15.07 4.45 9.86
C VAL A 167 -15.25 5.96 10.04
N GLU A 168 -16.24 6.40 10.82
CA GLU A 168 -16.47 7.83 11.06
C GLU A 168 -15.30 8.51 11.76
N SER A 169 -14.68 7.82 12.73
CA SER A 169 -13.51 8.34 13.43
C SER A 169 -12.31 8.50 12.50
N LEU A 170 -12.14 7.55 11.56
CA LEU A 170 -11.10 7.61 10.54
C LEU A 170 -11.31 8.82 9.64
N ARG A 171 -12.52 9.00 9.07
CA ARG A 171 -12.84 10.15 8.21
C ARG A 171 -12.67 11.50 8.92
N LYS A 172 -13.10 11.62 10.19
CA LYS A 172 -12.99 12.87 10.95
C LYS A 172 -11.55 13.28 11.21
N LYS A 173 -10.68 12.31 11.54
CA LYS A 173 -9.26 12.57 11.83
C LYS A 173 -8.52 13.13 10.61
N THR A 174 -8.98 12.79 9.42
CA THR A 174 -8.33 13.10 8.15
C THR A 174 -8.88 14.35 7.44
N ASN A 175 -9.98 14.93 7.92
CA ASN A 175 -10.64 16.10 7.33
C ASN A 175 -9.87 17.43 7.50
N SER A 176 -8.58 17.40 7.82
CA SER A 176 -7.70 18.58 7.91
C SER A 176 -7.02 18.95 6.58
N SER A 177 -7.48 18.43 5.44
CA SER A 177 -6.91 18.69 4.11
C SER A 177 -7.34 20.03 3.51
N ASN A 178 -6.41 20.67 2.82
CA ASN A 178 -6.72 21.59 1.72
C ASN A 178 -7.65 20.90 0.70
N ASP A 179 -8.56 21.64 0.06
CA ASP A 179 -9.62 21.17 -0.85
C ASP A 179 -9.18 20.35 -2.09
N GLN A 180 -7.89 19.99 -2.20
CA GLN A 180 -7.33 19.31 -3.36
C GLN A 180 -7.06 17.81 -3.15
N GLU A 181 -7.02 17.28 -1.93
CA GLU A 181 -6.72 15.85 -1.72
C GLU A 181 -8.00 15.04 -1.45
N LEU A 182 -8.04 13.79 -1.91
CA LEU A 182 -9.17 12.90 -1.69
C LEU A 182 -8.77 11.76 -0.76
N PHE A 183 -9.43 11.68 0.39
CA PHE A 183 -9.33 10.54 1.30
C PHE A 183 -10.72 9.95 1.52
N SER A 184 -10.81 8.63 1.52
CA SER A 184 -12.02 7.92 1.89
C SER A 184 -11.69 6.75 2.80
N ALA A 185 -12.66 6.39 3.64
CA ALA A 185 -12.62 5.18 4.45
C ALA A 185 -13.99 4.51 4.36
N THR A 186 -14.03 3.21 4.19
CA THR A 186 -15.26 2.42 4.16
C THR A 186 -15.03 1.08 4.86
N GLN A 187 -16.12 0.41 5.25
CA GLN A 187 -16.06 -0.93 5.81
C GLN A 187 -17.04 -1.84 5.06
N THR A 188 -16.55 -3.01 4.69
CA THR A 188 -17.30 -4.08 4.02
C THR A 188 -16.86 -5.40 4.65
N ASP A 189 -17.74 -6.37 4.82
CA ASP A 189 -17.45 -7.78 5.17
C ASP A 189 -16.08 -8.07 5.82
N GLY A 190 -15.92 -7.65 7.09
CA GLY A 190 -14.74 -7.96 7.90
C GLY A 190 -13.44 -7.25 7.48
N ILE A 191 -13.53 -6.18 6.68
CA ILE A 191 -12.40 -5.36 6.24
C ILE A 191 -12.75 -3.88 6.20
N ILE A 192 -11.86 -3.05 6.74
CA ILE A 192 -11.87 -1.59 6.55
C ILE A 192 -10.90 -1.27 5.41
N ILE A 193 -11.33 -0.43 4.48
CA ILE A 193 -10.57 0.01 3.32
C ILE A 193 -10.47 1.53 3.37
N CYS A 194 -9.25 2.06 3.29
CA CYS A 194 -8.99 3.48 3.15
C CYS A 194 -8.26 3.74 1.83
N SER A 195 -8.71 4.74 1.09
CA SER A 195 -8.13 5.11 -0.21
C SER A 195 -7.70 6.57 -0.19
N PHE A 196 -6.58 6.86 -0.86
CA PHE A 196 -6.03 8.20 -0.99
C PHE A 196 -5.72 8.52 -2.47
N LEU A 197 -6.06 9.73 -2.89
CA LEU A 197 -5.56 10.36 -4.12
C LEU A 197 -5.07 11.77 -3.80
N GLY A 198 -3.88 12.14 -4.28
CA GLY A 198 -3.33 13.46 -4.03
C GLY A 198 -1.98 13.71 -4.71
N ASN A 199 -1.34 14.82 -4.32
CA ASN A 199 -0.08 15.27 -4.92
C ASN A 199 1.18 14.88 -4.13
N SER A 200 1.02 14.34 -2.92
CA SER A 200 2.15 14.09 -2.01
C SER A 200 2.06 12.70 -1.37
N VAL A 201 3.19 11.99 -1.45
CA VAL A 201 3.39 10.70 -0.78
C VAL A 201 3.44 10.88 0.72
N GLU A 202 4.07 11.96 1.19
CA GLU A 202 4.18 12.32 2.59
C GLU A 202 2.79 12.52 3.19
N ARG A 203 1.89 13.16 2.44
CA ARG A 203 0.48 13.33 2.83
C ARG A 203 -0.24 11.98 2.87
N ALA A 204 -0.14 11.16 1.82
CA ALA A 204 -0.71 9.81 1.80
C ALA A 204 -0.27 8.98 3.02
N ARG A 205 1.03 8.98 3.29
CA ARG A 205 1.64 8.26 4.42
C ARG A 205 1.16 8.82 5.76
N SER A 206 1.12 10.14 5.92
CA SER A 206 0.61 10.78 7.12
C SER A 206 -0.83 10.34 7.43
N TYR A 207 -1.70 10.35 6.41
CA TYR A 207 -3.07 9.86 6.52
C TYR A 207 -3.15 8.41 6.98
N PHE A 208 -2.37 7.52 6.36
CA PHE A 208 -2.36 6.11 6.72
C PHE A 208 -1.72 5.82 8.08
N ILE A 209 -0.73 6.61 8.51
CA ILE A 209 -0.16 6.53 9.87
C ILE A 209 -1.22 6.92 10.90
N ASP A 210 -1.99 7.98 10.67
CA ASP A 210 -3.05 8.41 11.59
C ASP A 210 -4.19 7.38 11.68
N VAL A 211 -4.59 6.82 10.54
CA VAL A 211 -5.53 5.69 10.48
C VAL A 211 -4.98 4.49 11.23
N TRP A 212 -3.73 4.12 10.98
CA TRP A 212 -3.06 3.00 11.65
C TRP A 212 -3.02 3.18 13.16
N LYS A 213 -2.70 4.37 13.68
CA LYS A 213 -2.69 4.64 15.12
C LYS A 213 -4.03 4.31 15.78
N ILE A 214 -5.13 4.70 15.14
CA ILE A 214 -6.48 4.39 15.62
C ILE A 214 -6.73 2.88 15.54
N LEU A 215 -6.52 2.28 14.37
CA LEU A 215 -6.81 0.87 14.13
C LEU A 215 -5.98 -0.06 15.00
N ARG A 216 -4.69 0.23 15.20
CA ARG A 216 -3.78 -0.55 16.04
C ARG A 216 -4.30 -0.65 17.48
N GLN A 217 -4.71 0.48 18.05
CA GLN A 217 -5.28 0.50 19.39
C GLN A 217 -6.63 -0.22 19.44
N GLN A 218 -7.48 0.01 18.44
CA GLN A 218 -8.88 -0.46 18.47
C GLN A 218 -9.05 -1.93 18.11
N VAL A 219 -8.17 -2.49 17.27
CA VAL A 219 -8.29 -3.85 16.71
C VAL A 219 -7.36 -4.83 17.42
N ILE A 220 -6.11 -4.43 17.71
CA ILE A 220 -5.12 -5.32 18.34
C ILE A 220 -4.72 -4.88 19.76
N GLY A 221 -5.34 -3.83 20.31
CA GLY A 221 -5.15 -3.41 21.70
C GLY A 221 -3.75 -2.89 22.02
N ARG A 222 -3.02 -2.38 21.02
CA ARG A 222 -1.64 -1.89 21.18
C ARG A 222 -1.51 -0.43 20.79
N GLU A 223 -0.79 0.32 21.63
CA GLU A 223 -0.35 1.67 21.30
C GLU A 223 0.53 1.64 20.05
N ALA A 224 0.35 2.58 19.13
CA ALA A 224 1.16 2.71 17.93
C ALA A 224 2.47 3.45 18.21
N VAL A 225 3.58 2.79 17.92
CA VAL A 225 4.93 3.36 18.01
C VAL A 225 5.52 3.36 16.61
N GLU A 226 5.61 4.54 16.01
CA GLU A 226 6.13 4.71 14.65
C GLU A 226 7.57 4.17 14.54
N PRO A 227 7.86 3.31 13.54
CA PRO A 227 9.22 2.96 13.17
C PRO A 227 10.08 4.22 12.97
N ARG A 228 11.30 4.23 13.54
CA ARG A 228 12.21 5.38 13.42
C ARG A 228 12.53 5.73 11.95
N ILE A 229 12.53 4.73 11.07
CA ILE A 229 12.80 4.91 9.63
C ILE A 229 11.74 5.76 8.92
N TRP A 230 10.57 5.98 9.51
CA TRP A 230 9.55 6.85 8.90
C TRP A 230 9.86 8.34 9.08
N LYS A 231 10.87 8.68 9.89
CA LYS A 231 11.33 10.05 10.14
C LYS A 231 12.56 10.45 9.32
N THR A 232 13.13 9.51 8.55
CA THR A 232 14.22 9.77 7.61
C THR A 232 13.65 10.06 6.24
#